data_AF-A0A9E3EXT1-F1
#
_entry.id   AF-A0A9E3EXT1-F1
#
_cell.length_a   1.000
_cell.length_b   1.000
_cell.length_c   1.000
_cell.angle_alpha   90.00
_cell.angle_beta   90.00
_cell.angle_gamma   90.00
#
_symmetry.space_group_name_H-M   'P 1'
#
loop_
_entity.id
_entity.type
_entity.pdbx_description
1 polymer ?
#
loop_
_entity_poly.entity_id
_entity_poly.type
_entity_poly.pdbx_seq_one_letter_code
_entity_poly.pdbx_strand_id
1 'polypeptide(L)'
;MAAAHQVNLTSARIVLGADRTVDVDVSMKGSDIDRAIGTHVFNIQTDLVRADALANASGSVAAYVRAHAVVLGGADATCSAGPASVAPDQDGVAVRTRWSCADVPGRIRYRSTVLLDVAPDAKQVVLI
;
A
#
# COMPACT_ATOMS: atom_id res chain seq x y z
N MET A 1 2.69 -30.37 -9.29
CA MET A 1 3.27 -29.12 -8.75
C MET A 1 2.75 -27.98 -9.60
N ALA A 2 1.81 -27.21 -9.07
CA ALA A 2 1.26 -26.04 -9.74
C ALA A 2 1.65 -24.81 -8.93
N ALA A 3 2.72 -24.12 -9.33
CA ALA A 3 3.03 -22.78 -8.86
C ALA A 3 2.17 -21.75 -9.63
N ALA A 4 0.87 -22.03 -9.72
CA ALA A 4 -0.09 -21.13 -10.32
C ALA A 4 -0.59 -20.19 -9.22
N HIS A 5 -0.46 -18.88 -9.46
CA HIS A 5 -1.14 -17.80 -8.73
C HIS A 5 -0.44 -17.16 -7.51
N GLN A 6 0.89 -17.04 -7.48
CA GLN A 6 1.48 -15.87 -6.79
C GLN A 6 1.40 -14.68 -7.73
N VAL A 7 0.30 -13.95 -7.64
CA VAL A 7 0.15 -12.70 -8.39
C VAL A 7 0.77 -11.61 -7.53
N ASN A 8 2.01 -11.21 -7.85
CA ASN A 8 2.72 -10.08 -7.23
C ASN A 8 2.07 -8.75 -7.67
N LEU A 9 0.76 -8.62 -7.45
CA LEU A 9 -0.07 -7.54 -7.96
C LEU A 9 -0.64 -6.77 -6.78
N THR A 10 -0.38 -5.48 -6.81
CA THR A 10 -1.02 -4.53 -5.90
C THR A 10 -1.92 -3.61 -6.68
N SER A 11 -2.86 -2.96 -6.00
CA SER A 11 -3.60 -1.84 -6.56
C SER A 11 -3.36 -0.59 -5.72
N ALA A 12 -3.39 0.56 -6.37
CA ALA A 12 -3.41 1.86 -5.72
C ALA A 12 -4.58 2.66 -6.28
N ARG A 13 -5.58 2.97 -5.47
CA ARG A 13 -6.63 3.93 -5.81
C ARG A 13 -6.24 5.29 -5.29
N ILE A 14 -6.22 6.29 -6.16
CA ILE A 14 -5.78 7.65 -5.87
C ILE A 14 -6.94 8.59 -6.11
N VAL A 15 -7.27 9.41 -5.12
CA VAL A 15 -8.29 10.46 -5.25
C VAL A 15 -7.64 11.81 -4.94
N LEU A 16 -7.71 12.74 -5.90
CA LEU A 16 -7.22 14.10 -5.73
C LEU A 16 -8.34 15.02 -5.22
N GLY A 17 -8.12 15.65 -4.07
CA GLY A 17 -9.00 16.66 -3.49
C GLY A 17 -8.68 18.09 -3.96
N ALA A 18 -9.62 19.01 -3.76
CA ALA A 18 -9.51 20.41 -4.15
C ALA A 18 -8.33 21.14 -3.47
N ASP A 19 -8.04 20.80 -2.22
CA ASP A 19 -6.99 21.43 -1.40
C ASP A 19 -5.61 20.79 -1.59
N ARG A 20 -5.37 20.18 -2.76
CA ARG A 20 -4.14 19.42 -3.06
C ARG A 20 -3.88 18.29 -2.05
N THR A 21 -4.96 17.75 -1.47
CA THR A 21 -4.92 16.52 -0.69
C THR A 21 -5.01 15.32 -1.63
N VAL A 22 -4.28 14.26 -1.33
CA VAL A 22 -4.28 13.03 -2.12
C VAL A 22 -4.60 11.87 -1.19
N ASP A 23 -5.76 11.24 -1.38
CA ASP A 23 -6.09 10.00 -0.69
C ASP A 23 -5.56 8.84 -1.53
N VAL A 24 -4.71 7.99 -0.95
CA VAL A 24 -4.24 6.76 -1.59
C VAL A 24 -4.67 5.56 -0.76
N ASP A 25 -5.36 4.62 -1.41
CA ASP A 25 -5.68 3.30 -0.88
C ASP A 25 -4.84 2.26 -1.63
N VAL A 26 -3.90 1.62 -0.92
CA VAL A 26 -3.06 0.55 -1.45
C VAL A 26 -3.58 -0.79 -0.97
N SER A 27 -3.99 -1.65 -1.90
CA SER A 27 -4.41 -3.02 -1.61
C SER A 27 -3.34 -4.02 -2.04
N MET A 28 -3.05 -4.99 -1.16
CA MET A 28 -2.05 -6.04 -1.37
C MET A 28 -2.57 -7.37 -0.84
N LYS A 29 -2.17 -8.50 -1.42
CA LYS A 29 -2.52 -9.82 -0.88
C LYS A 29 -1.85 -10.01 0.50
N GLY A 30 -2.55 -10.61 1.45
CA GLY A 30 -2.01 -10.84 2.80
C GLY A 30 -0.74 -11.68 2.78
N SER A 31 -0.68 -12.70 1.91
CA SER A 31 0.52 -13.54 1.76
C SER A 31 1.74 -12.78 1.20
N ASP A 32 1.53 -11.73 0.40
CA ASP A 32 2.62 -10.88 -0.08
C ASP A 32 3.17 -9.99 1.03
N ILE A 33 2.30 -9.52 1.93
CA ILE A 33 2.71 -8.77 3.12
C ILE A 33 3.51 -9.67 4.07
N ASP A 34 3.04 -10.89 4.31
CA ASP A 34 3.75 -11.87 5.14
C ASP A 34 5.16 -12.14 4.61
N ARG A 35 5.31 -12.22 3.29
CA ARG A 35 6.62 -12.33 2.65
C ARG A 35 7.45 -11.05 2.73
N ALA A 36 6.84 -9.88 2.55
CA ALA A 36 7.54 -8.59 2.52
C ALA A 36 8.12 -8.20 3.89
N ILE A 37 7.36 -8.42 4.96
CA ILE A 37 7.69 -7.90 6.29
C ILE A 37 7.70 -8.97 7.40
N GLY A 38 7.64 -10.25 7.03
CA GLY A 38 7.77 -11.36 7.98
C GLY A 38 6.59 -11.51 8.94
N THR A 39 5.41 -11.01 8.57
CA THR A 39 4.19 -11.19 9.36
C THR A 39 3.55 -12.57 9.12
N HIS A 40 2.48 -12.84 9.86
CA HIS A 40 1.62 -13.99 9.64
C HIS A 40 0.15 -13.57 9.64
N VAL A 41 -0.24 -12.62 8.80
CA VAL A 41 -1.62 -12.14 8.73
C VAL A 41 -2.49 -13.04 7.86
N PHE A 42 -1.91 -13.76 6.90
CA PHE A 42 -2.67 -14.58 5.96
C PHE A 42 -2.89 -16.01 6.47
N ASN A 43 -4.12 -16.52 6.35
CA ASN A 43 -4.47 -17.89 6.66
C ASN A 43 -4.69 -18.69 5.38
N ILE A 44 -3.76 -19.59 5.05
CA ILE A 44 -3.82 -20.45 3.87
C ILE A 44 -4.99 -21.45 3.88
N GLN A 45 -5.51 -21.83 5.06
CA GLN A 45 -6.61 -22.78 5.14
C GLN A 45 -7.95 -22.14 4.79
N THR A 46 -8.11 -20.85 5.10
CA THR A 46 -9.35 -20.10 4.84
C THR A 46 -9.24 -19.17 3.63
N ASP A 47 -8.03 -18.99 3.08
CA ASP A 47 -7.72 -18.02 2.02
C ASP A 47 -8.12 -16.58 2.40
N LEU A 48 -7.92 -16.22 3.67
CA LEU A 48 -8.35 -14.94 4.24
C LEU A 48 -7.29 -14.33 5.16
N VAL A 49 -7.32 -13.01 5.30
CA VAL A 49 -6.54 -12.31 6.32
C VAL A 49 -7.18 -12.44 7.70
N ARG A 50 -6.36 -12.80 8.70
CA ARG A 50 -6.71 -12.86 10.12
C ARG A 50 -6.74 -11.45 10.71
N ALA A 51 -7.93 -10.95 11.04
CA ALA A 51 -8.13 -9.57 11.47
C ALA A 51 -7.37 -9.21 12.77
N ASP A 52 -7.29 -10.15 13.71
CA ASP A 52 -6.54 -10.01 14.96
C ASP A 52 -5.03 -9.92 14.72
N ALA A 53 -4.48 -10.80 13.88
CA ALA A 53 -3.07 -10.77 13.50
C ALA A 53 -2.73 -9.48 12.75
N LEU A 54 -3.62 -9.03 11.87
CA LEU A 54 -3.44 -7.77 11.15
C LEU A 54 -3.51 -6.56 12.08
N ALA A 55 -4.42 -6.53 13.05
CA ALA A 55 -4.51 -5.45 14.03
C ALA A 55 -3.18 -5.29 14.79
N ASN A 56 -2.57 -6.41 15.20
CA ASN A 56 -1.26 -6.44 15.86
C ASN A 56 -0.10 -6.00 14.93
N ALA A 57 -0.19 -6.32 13.63
CA ALA A 57 0.82 -5.95 12.63
C ALA A 57 0.60 -4.58 11.97
N SER A 58 -0.51 -3.89 12.28
CA SER A 58 -0.98 -2.69 11.57
C SER A 58 0.08 -1.59 11.45
N GLY A 59 0.83 -1.33 12.53
CA GLY A 59 1.92 -0.35 12.53
C GLY A 59 3.03 -0.69 11.54
N SER A 60 3.45 -1.96 11.48
CA SER A 60 4.49 -2.43 10.56
C SER A 60 4.01 -2.42 9.11
N VAL A 61 2.75 -2.80 8.86
CA VAL A 61 2.14 -2.74 7.52
C VAL A 61 2.05 -1.30 7.01
N ALA A 62 1.58 -0.38 7.87
CA ALA A 62 1.54 1.05 7.54
C ALA A 62 2.93 1.64 7.25
N ALA A 63 3.92 1.28 8.07
CA ALA A 63 5.30 1.72 7.89
C ALA A 63 5.89 1.23 6.57
N TYR A 64 5.63 -0.03 6.21
CA TYR A 64 6.04 -0.60 4.93
C TYR A 64 5.47 0.17 3.74
N VAL A 65 4.15 0.39 3.70
CA VAL A 65 3.55 1.16 2.59
C VAL A 65 4.11 2.58 2.52
N ARG A 66 4.32 3.25 3.65
CA ARG A 66 4.92 4.60 3.68
C ARG A 66 6.37 4.62 3.19
N ALA A 67 7.15 3.58 3.45
CA ALA A 67 8.52 3.47 2.95
C ALA A 67 8.58 3.26 1.43
N HIS A 68 7.57 2.59 0.87
CA HIS A 68 7.55 2.19 -0.53
C HIS A 68 6.64 3.04 -1.42
N ALA A 69 5.76 3.87 -0.86
CA ALA A 69 4.85 4.74 -1.60
C ALA A 69 4.95 6.19 -1.13
N VAL A 70 5.02 7.12 -2.07
CA VAL A 70 5.17 8.55 -1.80
C VAL A 70 4.37 9.38 -2.80
N VAL A 71 3.77 10.47 -2.30
CA VAL A 71 3.20 11.53 -3.12
C VAL A 71 4.19 12.70 -3.14
N LEU A 72 4.51 13.16 -4.35
CA LEU A 72 5.49 14.19 -4.64
C LEU A 72 4.82 15.38 -5.36
N GLY A 73 5.33 16.58 -5.16
CA GLY A 73 4.99 17.75 -5.96
C GLY A 73 6.10 18.14 -6.94
N GLY A 74 6.21 19.43 -7.24
CA GLY A 74 7.27 19.99 -8.07
C GLY A 74 8.65 19.77 -7.46
N ALA A 75 9.66 19.61 -8.34
CA ALA A 75 11.05 19.34 -7.95
C ALA A 75 11.23 18.15 -6.99
N ASP A 76 10.35 17.15 -7.08
CA ASP A 76 10.34 15.94 -6.24
C ASP A 76 10.19 16.20 -4.73
N ALA A 77 9.68 17.38 -4.35
CA ALA A 77 9.36 17.69 -2.96
C ALA A 77 8.27 16.74 -2.44
N THR A 78 8.49 16.16 -1.26
CA THR A 78 7.59 15.16 -0.68
C THR A 78 6.40 15.84 -0.01
N CYS A 79 5.19 15.39 -0.34
CA CYS A 79 3.98 15.81 0.34
C CYS A 79 3.91 15.20 1.74
N SER A 80 3.30 15.93 2.69
CA SER A 80 3.20 15.48 4.08
C SER A 80 2.20 14.34 4.18
N ALA A 81 2.64 13.17 4.63
CA ALA A 81 1.78 12.02 4.85
C ALA A 81 1.10 12.11 6.22
N GLY A 82 -0.22 11.97 6.25
CA GLY A 82 -1.01 11.80 7.46
C GLY A 82 -0.90 10.39 8.05
N PRO A 83 -1.64 10.10 9.14
CA PRO A 83 -1.77 8.76 9.67
C PRO A 83 -2.33 7.79 8.63
N ALA A 84 -1.88 6.53 8.70
CA ALA A 84 -2.40 5.44 7.88
C ALA A 84 -3.40 4.61 8.67
N SER A 85 -4.45 4.12 8.01
CA SER A 85 -5.32 3.07 8.55
C SER A 85 -5.10 1.77 7.77
N VAL A 86 -5.06 0.64 8.49
CA VAL A 86 -4.86 -0.69 7.92
C VAL A 86 -6.09 -1.54 8.24
N ALA A 87 -6.64 -2.23 7.25
CA ALA A 87 -7.82 -3.07 7.41
C ALA A 87 -7.73 -4.35 6.57
N PRO A 88 -8.35 -5.46 7.01
CA PRO A 88 -8.45 -6.64 6.18
C PRO A 88 -9.41 -6.39 5.02
N ASP A 89 -9.10 -6.96 3.86
CA ASP A 89 -9.91 -6.91 2.64
C ASP A 89 -9.90 -8.29 1.97
N GLN A 90 -10.78 -9.19 2.45
CA GLN A 90 -10.81 -10.60 2.06
C GLN A 90 -9.46 -11.32 2.26
N ASP A 91 -8.81 -11.74 1.18
CA ASP A 91 -7.49 -12.38 1.13
C ASP A 91 -6.34 -11.36 1.17
N GLY A 92 -6.67 -10.07 1.17
CA GLY A 92 -5.77 -8.94 1.15
C GLY A 92 -5.87 -8.00 2.34
N VAL A 93 -5.09 -6.94 2.26
CA VAL A 93 -5.01 -5.85 3.22
C VAL A 93 -5.07 -4.54 2.46
N ALA A 94 -5.88 -3.62 2.96
CA ALA A 94 -5.97 -2.26 2.47
C ALA A 94 -5.24 -1.30 3.42
N VAL A 95 -4.39 -0.43 2.87
CA VAL A 95 -3.70 0.64 3.59
C VAL A 95 -4.10 1.97 3.00
N ARG A 96 -4.82 2.75 3.80
CA ARG A 96 -5.31 4.08 3.41
C ARG A 96 -4.51 5.15 4.09
N THR A 97 -4.04 6.11 3.34
CA THR A 97 -3.33 7.28 3.86
C THR A 97 -3.76 8.52 3.08
N ARG A 98 -3.77 9.66 3.76
CA ARG A 98 -3.98 10.98 3.15
C ARG A 98 -2.65 11.72 3.10
N TRP A 99 -2.27 12.24 1.94
CA TRP A 99 -1.15 13.16 1.78
C TRP A 99 -1.66 14.58 1.59
N SER A 100 -0.93 15.56 2.15
CA SER A 100 -1.15 16.98 1.91
C SER A 100 0.00 17.55 1.08
N CYS A 101 -0.34 18.09 -0.09
CA CYS A 101 0.57 18.83 -0.96
C CYS A 101 0.24 20.33 -0.98
N ALA A 102 -0.42 20.86 0.06
CA ALA A 102 -0.85 22.25 0.14
C ALA A 102 0.33 23.23 0.00
N ASP A 103 1.42 22.95 0.72
CA ASP A 103 2.64 23.77 0.72
C ASP A 103 3.65 23.35 -0.36
N VAL A 104 3.29 22.38 -1.21
CA VAL A 104 4.18 21.84 -2.24
C VAL A 104 3.67 22.25 -3.63
N PRO A 105 4.29 23.25 -4.28
CA PRO A 105 3.84 23.74 -5.58
C PRO A 105 4.10 22.73 -6.70
N GLY A 106 3.52 22.97 -7.88
CA GLY A 106 3.78 22.18 -9.09
C GLY A 106 2.85 20.97 -9.27
N ARG A 107 3.21 20.09 -10.22
CA ARG A 107 2.41 18.89 -10.55
C ARG A 107 2.57 17.82 -9.47
N ILE A 108 1.44 17.26 -9.03
CA ILE A 108 1.40 16.12 -8.12
C ILE A 108 1.74 14.83 -8.87
N ARG A 109 2.59 13.99 -8.28
CA ARG A 109 3.02 12.69 -8.80
C ARG A 109 2.94 11.66 -7.68
N TYR A 110 2.45 10.47 -8.00
CA TYR A 110 2.52 9.32 -7.11
C TYR A 110 3.65 8.40 -7.58
N ARG A 111 4.48 7.93 -6.65
CA ARG A 111 5.55 6.96 -6.90
C ARG A 111 5.42 5.81 -5.91
N SER A 112 5.55 4.59 -6.41
CA SER A 112 5.45 3.36 -5.62
C SER A 112 6.52 2.37 -6.03
N THR A 113 7.02 1.65 -5.04
CA THR A 113 7.95 0.52 -5.14
C THR A 113 7.45 -0.67 -4.31
N VAL A 114 6.16 -0.66 -3.95
CA VAL A 114 5.54 -1.67 -3.09
C VAL A 114 5.73 -3.05 -3.72
N LEU A 115 6.25 -3.99 -2.92
CA LEU A 115 6.63 -5.37 -3.25
C LEU A 115 7.85 -5.55 -4.16
N LEU A 116 8.46 -4.49 -4.70
CA LEU A 116 9.62 -4.64 -5.60
C LEU A 116 10.87 -5.21 -4.92
N ASP A 117 10.96 -5.09 -3.61
CA ASP A 117 12.02 -5.64 -2.77
C ASP A 117 11.96 -7.17 -2.65
N VAL A 118 10.75 -7.76 -2.65
CA VAL A 118 10.53 -9.21 -2.55
C VAL A 118 10.06 -9.88 -3.84
N ALA A 119 9.64 -9.09 -4.83
CA ALA A 119 9.15 -9.52 -6.12
C ALA A 119 9.51 -8.47 -7.19
N PRO A 120 10.66 -8.60 -7.87
CA PRO A 120 11.09 -7.63 -8.89
C PRO A 120 10.14 -7.51 -10.09
N ASP A 121 9.31 -8.53 -10.31
CA ASP A 121 8.27 -8.56 -11.34
C ASP A 121 6.91 -8.03 -10.84
N ALA A 122 6.84 -7.53 -9.60
CA ALA A 122 5.62 -7.01 -9.03
C ALA A 122 5.07 -5.84 -9.87
N LYS A 123 3.75 -5.82 -10.00
CA LYS A 123 3.04 -4.79 -10.74
C LYS A 123 2.07 -4.09 -9.81
N GLN A 124 1.86 -2.80 -10.05
CA GLN A 124 0.82 -2.03 -9.40
C GLN A 124 -0.16 -1.49 -10.43
N VAL A 125 -1.43 -1.83 -10.27
CA VAL A 125 -2.51 -1.21 -11.03
C VAL A 125 -2.87 0.09 -10.33
N VAL A 126 -2.73 1.21 -11.03
CA VAL A 126 -3.08 2.53 -10.49
C VAL A 126 -4.41 2.97 -11.06
N LEU A 127 -5.35 3.30 -10.17
CA LEU A 127 -6.68 3.79 -10.47
C LEU A 127 -6.76 5.25 -10.00
N ILE A 128 -7.21 6.15 -10.87
CA ILE A 128 -7.34 7.59 -10.61
C ILE A 128 -8.79 7.99 -10.88
#